data_AF-A0A368G8B0-F1
#
_entry.id   AF-A0A368G8B0-F1
#
_cell.length_a   1.000
_cell.length_b   1.000
_cell.length_c   1.000
_cell.angle_alpha   90.00
_cell.angle_beta   90.00
_cell.angle_gamma   90.00
#
_symmetry.space_group_name_H-M   'P 1'
#
loop_
_entity.id
_entity.type
_entity.pdbx_description
1 polymer ?
#
loop_
_entity_poly.entity_id
_entity_poly.type
_entity_poly.pdbx_seq_one_letter_code
_entity_poly.pdbx_strand_id
1 'polypeptide(L)'
;MSVDKSIQVCIATVLTVSGITLLWLYPGPQITNRQFHVWLHRNQFFSNFTIVDQLEAYCGNVSAIDDLRIFFTVTAVFAVVLILMQTRRSELISRYDFIWKLQALHEQVEMTKKHAQNRCILENILPSHVARHFLEDKVNSKSKDLYHEARDYACIIFITITDFSKFYMELDANNEGVECLRLLNEIISDFDDLLDRDEFKCIEKIKTISTTYMAASGLYGKVRQHSHI
;
A
#
# COMPACT_ATOMS: atom_id res chain seq x y z
N MET A 1 20.83 -1.22 -9.84
CA MET A 1 20.45 -2.19 -8.78
C MET A 1 20.09 -3.59 -9.29
N SER A 2 19.25 -3.78 -10.32
CA SER A 2 19.05 -5.12 -10.94
C SER A 2 20.26 -5.55 -11.80
N VAL A 3 20.82 -4.59 -12.55
CA VAL A 3 22.01 -4.79 -13.41
C VAL A 3 23.24 -5.24 -12.59
N ASP A 4 23.45 -4.66 -11.40
CA ASP A 4 24.58 -5.01 -10.52
C ASP A 4 24.53 -6.47 -10.04
N LYS A 5 23.33 -6.97 -9.73
CA LYS A 5 23.15 -8.35 -9.24
C LYS A 5 23.40 -9.37 -10.35
N SER A 6 22.92 -9.10 -11.56
CA SER A 6 23.16 -9.96 -12.73
C SER A 6 24.65 -10.00 -13.11
N ILE A 7 25.34 -8.86 -13.01
CA ILE A 7 26.78 -8.77 -13.26
C ILE A 7 27.57 -9.55 -12.20
N GLN A 8 27.23 -9.41 -10.91
CA GLN A 8 27.88 -10.15 -9.83
C GLN A 8 27.72 -11.67 -9.97
N VAL A 9 26.53 -12.13 -10.35
CA VAL A 9 26.27 -13.55 -10.59
C VAL A 9 27.05 -14.05 -11.80
N CYS A 10 27.09 -13.27 -12.88
CA CYS A 10 27.87 -13.61 -14.07
C CYS A 10 29.37 -13.73 -13.74
N ILE A 11 29.93 -12.77 -13.00
CA ILE A 11 31.32 -12.80 -12.53
C ILE A 11 31.59 -14.03 -11.67
N ALA A 12 30.71 -14.34 -10.70
CA ALA A 12 30.85 -15.52 -9.86
C ALA A 12 30.83 -16.82 -10.68
N THR A 13 29.91 -16.93 -11.66
CA THR A 13 29.86 -18.11 -12.54
C THR A 13 31.13 -18.23 -13.39
N VAL A 14 31.61 -17.14 -13.98
CA VAL A 14 32.85 -17.14 -14.79
C VAL A 14 34.07 -17.53 -13.94
N LEU A 15 34.18 -17.01 -12.72
CA LEU A 15 35.26 -17.36 -11.80
C LEU A 15 35.22 -18.84 -11.41
N THR A 16 34.05 -19.39 -11.07
CA THR A 16 33.91 -20.82 -10.73
C THR A 16 34.23 -21.73 -11.91
N VAL A 17 33.78 -21.40 -13.12
CA VAL A 17 34.08 -22.16 -14.33
C VAL A 17 35.57 -22.09 -14.64
N SER A 18 36.19 -20.91 -14.51
CA SER A 18 37.65 -20.75 -14.69
C SER A 18 38.47 -21.53 -13.66
N GLY A 19 37.99 -21.62 -12.41
CA GLY A 19 38.63 -22.43 -11.37
C GLY A 19 38.54 -23.93 -11.66
N ILE A 20 37.39 -24.40 -12.17
CA ILE A 20 37.20 -25.80 -12.58
C ILE A 20 38.11 -26.13 -13.77
N THR A 21 38.18 -25.26 -14.78
CA THR A 21 39.04 -25.51 -15.96
C THR A 21 40.52 -25.52 -15.59
N LEU A 22 40.97 -24.61 -14.72
CA LEU A 22 42.34 -24.60 -14.21
C LEU A 22 42.67 -25.85 -13.37
N LEU A 23 41.72 -26.32 -12.56
CA LEU A 23 41.89 -27.54 -11.76
C LEU A 23 42.11 -28.79 -12.62
N TRP A 24 41.42 -28.89 -13.77
CA TRP A 24 41.56 -30.01 -14.69
C TRP A 24 42.77 -29.88 -15.62
N LEU A 25 43.11 -28.65 -16.03
CA LEU A 25 44.21 -28.38 -16.96
C LEU A 25 45.60 -28.43 -16.31
N TYR A 26 45.70 -28.35 -14.98
CA TYR A 26 46.98 -28.46 -14.27
C TYR A 26 47.25 -29.90 -13.80
N PRO A 27 48.11 -30.68 -14.49
CA PRO A 27 48.58 -31.97 -14.00
C PRO A 27 49.67 -31.73 -12.94
N GLY A 28 49.27 -31.30 -11.76
CA GLY A 28 50.20 -31.08 -10.66
C GLY A 28 50.60 -32.40 -10.00
N PRO A 29 51.87 -32.85 -10.05
CA PRO A 29 52.34 -34.05 -9.34
C PRO A 29 52.15 -33.95 -7.81
N GLN A 30 51.95 -32.73 -7.30
CA GLN A 30 51.69 -32.46 -5.89
C GLN A 30 50.32 -32.97 -5.41
N ILE A 31 49.30 -32.97 -6.28
CA ILE A 31 47.95 -33.42 -5.91
C ILE A 31 47.92 -34.94 -5.81
N THR A 32 48.55 -35.62 -6.76
CA THR A 32 48.71 -37.08 -6.77
C THR A 32 49.56 -37.55 -5.59
N ASN A 33 50.64 -36.84 -5.27
CA ASN A 33 51.45 -37.11 -4.08
C ASN A 33 50.64 -36.95 -2.78
N ARG A 34 49.80 -35.91 -2.70
CA ARG A 34 48.94 -35.69 -1.53
C ARG A 34 47.86 -36.77 -1.39
N GLN A 35 47.26 -37.21 -2.49
CA GLN A 35 46.30 -38.32 -2.49
C GLN A 35 46.95 -39.63 -2.03
N PHE A 36 48.16 -39.91 -2.50
CA PHE A 36 48.97 -41.04 -2.05
C PHE A 36 49.25 -40.98 -0.54
N HIS A 37 49.67 -39.83 -0.02
CA HIS A 37 49.91 -39.65 1.42
C HIS A 37 48.64 -39.83 2.28
N VAL A 38 47.50 -39.31 1.82
CA VAL A 38 46.20 -39.48 2.51
C VAL A 38 45.76 -40.95 2.51
N TRP A 39 45.94 -41.64 1.38
CA TRP A 39 45.66 -43.08 1.27
C TRP A 39 46.58 -43.92 2.17
N LEU A 40 47.88 -43.60 2.23
CA LEU A 40 48.85 -44.28 3.08
C LEU A 40 48.52 -44.10 4.57
N HIS A 41 48.10 -42.90 4.98
CA HIS A 41 47.63 -42.64 6.35
C HIS A 41 46.37 -43.45 6.70
N ARG A 42 45.46 -43.65 5.74
CA ARG A 42 44.26 -44.46 5.94
C ARG A 42 44.56 -45.97 5.99
N ASN A 43 45.62 -46.41 5.29
CA ASN A 43 46.03 -47.80 5.20
C ASN A 43 47.42 -48.02 5.83
N GLN A 44 47.54 -47.70 7.13
CA GLN A 44 48.80 -47.85 7.91
C GLN A 44 49.41 -49.26 7.83
N PHE A 45 48.61 -50.27 7.50
CA PHE A 45 49.06 -51.65 7.24
C PHE A 45 50.20 -51.72 6.20
N PHE A 46 50.18 -50.86 5.18
CA PHE A 46 51.19 -50.87 4.12
C PHE A 46 52.49 -50.13 4.47
N SER A 47 52.58 -49.50 5.64
CA SER A 47 53.75 -48.68 6.03
C SER A 47 55.07 -49.45 6.12
N ASN A 48 55.01 -50.78 6.34
CA ASN A 48 56.18 -51.66 6.46
C ASN A 48 56.64 -52.27 5.12
N PHE A 49 55.95 -52.00 4.00
CA PHE A 49 56.29 -52.52 2.67
C PHE A 49 57.20 -51.56 1.90
N THR A 50 57.80 -52.05 0.80
CA THR A 50 58.60 -51.19 -0.08
C THR A 50 57.71 -50.16 -0.78
N ILE A 51 58.29 -49.00 -1.15
CA ILE A 51 57.56 -47.91 -1.83
C ILE A 51 56.92 -48.39 -3.14
N VAL A 52 57.55 -49.36 -3.82
CA VAL A 52 57.05 -49.93 -5.08
C VAL A 52 55.77 -50.74 -4.83
N ASP A 53 55.73 -51.59 -3.80
CA ASP A 53 54.55 -52.37 -3.43
C ASP A 53 53.39 -51.46 -2.95
N GLN A 54 53.73 -50.37 -2.24
CA GLN A 54 52.75 -49.36 -1.82
C GLN A 54 52.12 -48.64 -3.02
N LEU A 55 52.92 -48.30 -4.03
CA LEU A 55 52.46 -47.66 -5.27
C LEU A 55 51.61 -48.61 -6.11
N GLU A 56 51.99 -49.89 -6.19
CA GLU A 56 51.21 -50.91 -6.91
C GLU A 56 49.85 -51.15 -6.25
N ALA A 57 49.82 -51.23 -4.91
CA ALA A 57 48.57 -51.33 -4.15
C ALA A 57 47.70 -50.08 -4.23
N TYR A 58 48.30 -48.88 -4.31
CA TYR A 58 47.59 -47.63 -4.57
C TYR A 58 46.99 -47.62 -5.98
N CYS A 59 47.79 -47.89 -7.01
CA CYS A 59 47.33 -47.93 -8.41
C CYS A 59 46.26 -49.01 -8.66
N GLY A 60 46.31 -50.14 -7.95
CA GLY A 60 45.30 -51.20 -8.03
C GLY A 60 43.97 -50.89 -7.35
N ASN A 61 43.95 -49.99 -6.36
CA ASN A 61 42.76 -49.62 -5.58
C ASN A 61 42.16 -48.25 -5.94
N VAL A 62 42.88 -47.41 -6.70
CA VAL A 62 42.39 -46.10 -7.11
C VAL A 62 41.28 -46.28 -8.16
N SER A 63 40.04 -46.14 -7.71
CA SER A 63 38.89 -46.03 -8.58
C SER A 63 38.77 -44.60 -9.11
N ALA A 64 38.21 -44.42 -10.31
CA ALA A 64 37.98 -43.08 -10.88
C ALA A 64 37.10 -42.18 -9.99
N ILE A 65 36.34 -42.77 -9.06
CA ILE A 65 35.37 -42.09 -8.19
C ILE A 65 36.07 -41.41 -6.99
N ASP A 66 37.24 -41.90 -6.58
CA ASP A 66 38.00 -41.37 -5.43
C ASP A 66 38.86 -40.15 -5.78
N ASP A 67 38.79 -39.67 -7.02
CA ASP A 67 39.53 -38.48 -7.44
C ASP A 67 38.92 -37.21 -6.82
N LEU A 68 39.72 -36.58 -5.97
CA LEU A 68 39.45 -35.29 -5.33
C LEU A 68 39.02 -34.20 -6.34
N ARG A 69 39.47 -34.30 -7.60
CA ARG A 69 39.05 -33.42 -8.69
C ARG A 69 37.56 -33.51 -8.96
N ILE A 70 36.98 -34.71 -9.00
CA ILE A 70 35.55 -34.94 -9.25
C ILE A 70 34.71 -34.42 -8.08
N PHE A 71 35.18 -34.60 -6.84
CA PHE A 71 34.49 -34.05 -5.67
C PHE A 71 34.39 -32.51 -5.72
N PHE A 72 35.48 -31.82 -6.04
CA PHE A 72 35.48 -30.36 -6.19
C PHE A 72 34.63 -29.87 -7.36
N THR A 73 34.58 -30.58 -8.50
CA THR A 73 33.72 -30.17 -9.62
C THR A 73 32.24 -30.36 -9.32
N VAL A 74 31.84 -31.48 -8.72
CA VAL A 74 30.44 -31.70 -8.32
C VAL A 74 30.00 -30.63 -7.31
N THR A 75 30.84 -30.32 -6.34
CA THR A 75 30.57 -29.27 -5.33
C THR A 75 30.45 -27.89 -5.97
N ALA A 76 31.32 -27.56 -6.94
CA ALA A 76 31.27 -26.28 -7.65
C ALA A 76 30.03 -26.14 -8.54
N VAL A 77 29.64 -27.20 -9.27
CA VAL A 77 28.40 -27.23 -10.06
C VAL A 77 27.18 -27.03 -9.16
N PHE A 78 27.13 -27.72 -8.02
CA PHE A 78 26.05 -27.55 -7.04
C PHE A 78 25.99 -26.11 -6.50
N ALA A 79 27.13 -25.50 -6.18
CA ALA A 79 27.20 -24.11 -5.74
C ALA A 79 26.68 -23.13 -6.81
N VAL A 80 27.02 -23.34 -8.08
CA VAL A 80 26.50 -22.53 -9.21
C VAL A 80 24.98 -22.64 -9.31
N VAL A 81 24.42 -23.84 -9.21
CA VAL A 81 22.96 -24.06 -9.24
C VAL A 81 22.29 -23.29 -8.09
N LEU A 82 22.82 -23.37 -6.87
CA LEU A 82 22.28 -22.64 -5.73
C LEU A 82 22.34 -21.12 -5.91
N ILE A 83 23.42 -20.59 -6.48
CA ILE A 83 23.56 -19.15 -6.78
C ILE A 83 22.50 -18.71 -7.80
N LEU A 84 22.28 -19.50 -8.86
CA LEU A 84 21.25 -19.21 -9.87
C LEU A 84 19.85 -19.23 -9.25
N MET A 85 19.54 -20.23 -8.42
CA MET A 85 18.27 -20.30 -7.70
C MET A 85 18.07 -19.11 -6.76
N GLN A 86 19.09 -18.75 -5.99
CA GLN A 86 19.05 -17.60 -5.06
C GLN A 86 18.83 -16.28 -5.80
N THR A 87 19.46 -16.12 -6.97
CA THR A 87 19.30 -14.94 -7.82
C THR A 87 17.87 -14.82 -8.32
N ARG A 88 17.31 -15.91 -8.86
CA ARG A 88 15.91 -15.95 -9.32
C ARG A 88 14.93 -15.65 -8.19
N ARG A 89 15.16 -16.23 -7.02
CA ARG A 89 14.35 -15.98 -5.83
C ARG A 89 14.41 -14.51 -5.43
N SER A 90 15.58 -13.88 -5.40
CA SER A 90 15.71 -12.45 -5.06
C SER A 90 14.97 -11.55 -6.04
N GLU A 91 14.97 -11.87 -7.33
CA GLU A 91 14.25 -11.11 -8.35
C GLU A 91 12.74 -11.19 -8.12
N LEU A 92 12.22 -12.41 -7.90
CA LEU A 92 10.80 -12.63 -7.64
C LEU A 92 10.33 -11.87 -6.40
N ILE A 93 11.06 -11.98 -5.28
CA ILE A 93 10.74 -11.26 -4.05
C ILE A 93 10.68 -9.74 -4.30
N SER A 94 11.63 -9.19 -5.05
CA SER A 94 11.64 -7.76 -5.37
C SER A 94 10.43 -7.34 -6.21
N ARG A 95 9.99 -8.16 -7.17
CA ARG A 95 8.81 -7.90 -7.98
C ARG A 95 7.54 -7.96 -7.15
N TYR A 96 7.42 -8.97 -6.29
CA TYR A 96 6.30 -9.09 -5.38
C TYR A 96 6.23 -7.93 -4.38
N ASP A 97 7.36 -7.53 -3.80
CA ASP A 97 7.44 -6.35 -2.91
C ASP A 97 7.00 -5.07 -3.63
N PHE A 98 7.41 -4.88 -4.88
CA PHE A 98 6.93 -3.76 -5.69
C PHE A 98 5.42 -3.80 -5.92
N ILE A 99 4.87 -4.96 -6.29
CA ILE A 99 3.42 -5.12 -6.50
C ILE A 99 2.66 -4.88 -5.20
N TRP A 100 3.11 -5.43 -4.07
CA TRP A 100 2.49 -5.21 -2.77
C TRP A 100 2.51 -3.74 -2.35
N LYS A 101 3.63 -3.05 -2.57
CA LYS A 101 3.73 -1.60 -2.32
C LYS A 101 2.76 -0.82 -3.19
N LEU A 102 2.64 -1.18 -4.46
CA LEU A 102 1.71 -0.54 -5.39
C LEU A 102 0.25 -0.77 -4.98
N GLN A 103 -0.08 -1.99 -4.55
CA GLN A 103 -1.40 -2.34 -4.04
C GLN A 103 -1.71 -1.57 -2.74
N ALA A 104 -0.79 -1.53 -1.78
CA ALA A 104 -0.96 -0.80 -0.54
C ALA A 104 -1.17 0.71 -0.77
N LEU A 105 -0.44 1.30 -1.74
CA LEU A 105 -0.61 2.70 -2.13
C LEU A 105 -1.98 2.92 -2.78
N HIS A 106 -2.40 2.02 -3.68
CA HIS A 106 -3.71 2.08 -4.32
C HIS A 106 -4.84 2.02 -3.28
N GLU A 107 -4.77 1.07 -2.34
CA GLU A 107 -5.73 0.94 -1.24
C GLU A 107 -5.75 2.19 -0.36
N GLN A 108 -4.59 2.80 -0.07
CA GLN A 108 -4.51 4.06 0.67
C GLN A 108 -5.23 5.20 -0.07
N VAL A 109 -5.01 5.35 -1.37
CA VAL A 109 -5.69 6.37 -2.18
C VAL A 109 -7.19 6.12 -2.21
N GLU A 110 -7.63 4.88 -2.42
CA GLU A 110 -9.05 4.53 -2.42
C GLU A 110 -9.70 4.81 -1.06
N MET A 111 -9.03 4.47 0.04
CA MET A 111 -9.46 4.80 1.40
C MET A 111 -9.64 6.31 1.59
N THR A 112 -8.65 7.13 1.18
CA THR A 112 -8.76 8.59 1.29
C THR A 112 -9.91 9.15 0.46
N LYS A 113 -10.14 8.62 -0.75
CA LYS A 113 -11.26 9.02 -1.59
C LYS A 113 -12.60 8.68 -0.94
N LYS A 114 -12.76 7.46 -0.43
CA LYS A 114 -13.98 7.04 0.28
C LYS A 114 -14.22 7.87 1.54
N HIS A 115 -13.17 8.17 2.30
CA HIS A 115 -13.27 9.06 3.46
C HIS A 115 -13.70 10.48 3.06
N ALA A 116 -13.14 11.05 2.01
CA ALA A 116 -13.53 12.38 1.52
C ALA A 116 -14.98 12.41 1.02
N GLN A 117 -15.42 11.39 0.28
CA GLN A 117 -16.81 11.25 -0.16
C GLN A 117 -17.79 11.13 1.01
N ASN A 118 -17.48 10.27 2.00
CA ASN A 118 -18.29 10.13 3.20
C ASN A 118 -18.37 11.44 3.99
N ARG A 119 -17.26 12.17 4.10
CA ARG A 119 -17.22 13.46 4.80
C ARG A 119 -18.08 14.51 4.08
N CYS A 120 -17.98 14.60 2.76
CA CYS A 120 -18.81 15.50 1.95
C CYS A 120 -20.32 15.20 2.13
N ILE A 121 -20.72 13.93 2.06
CA ILE A 121 -22.11 13.54 2.31
C ILE A 121 -22.56 13.90 3.73
N LEU A 122 -21.68 13.68 4.72
CA LEU A 122 -22.00 13.99 6.11
C LEU A 122 -22.15 15.49 6.34
N GLU A 123 -21.29 16.32 5.76
CA GLU A 123 -21.34 17.78 5.83
C GLU A 123 -22.55 18.36 5.07
N ASN A 124 -23.10 17.63 4.08
CA ASN A 124 -24.34 18.03 3.41
C ASN A 124 -25.61 17.76 4.23
N ILE A 125 -25.54 16.87 5.23
CA ILE A 125 -26.70 16.47 6.05
C ILE A 125 -26.62 17.08 7.45
N LEU A 126 -25.40 17.24 7.98
CA LEU A 126 -25.14 17.74 9.31
C LEU A 126 -24.25 18.98 9.26
N PRO A 127 -24.50 19.97 10.15
CA PRO A 127 -23.56 21.04 10.40
C PRO A 127 -22.14 20.54 10.63
N SER A 128 -21.14 21.27 10.13
CA SER A 128 -19.72 20.85 10.17
C SER A 128 -19.21 20.51 11.58
N HIS A 129 -19.72 21.16 12.62
CA HIS A 129 -19.34 20.90 14.02
C HIS A 129 -19.96 19.60 14.56
N VAL A 130 -21.20 19.32 14.19
CA VAL A 130 -21.91 18.09 14.57
C VAL A 130 -21.31 16.89 13.82
N ALA A 131 -20.98 17.06 12.54
CA ALA A 131 -20.29 16.04 11.74
C ALA A 131 -18.97 15.62 12.40
N ARG A 132 -18.18 16.58 12.92
CA ARG A 132 -16.94 16.29 13.64
C ARG A 132 -17.17 15.46 14.90
N HIS A 133 -18.18 15.82 15.70
CA HIS A 133 -18.54 15.07 16.92
C HIS A 133 -18.80 13.59 16.60
N PHE A 134 -19.63 13.29 15.58
CA PHE A 134 -19.93 11.90 15.20
C PHE A 134 -18.76 11.15 14.55
N LEU A 135 -17.83 11.85 13.91
CA LEU A 135 -16.61 11.24 13.34
C LEU A 135 -15.57 10.92 14.42
N GLU A 136 -15.39 11.78 15.42
CA GLU A 136 -14.46 11.60 16.54
C GLU A 136 -14.98 10.55 17.54
N ASP A 137 -16.28 10.56 17.83
CA ASP A 137 -16.89 9.60 18.77
C ASP A 137 -17.03 8.18 18.23
N LYS A 138 -16.74 7.89 16.95
CA LYS A 138 -16.68 6.49 16.47
C LYS A 138 -15.63 5.64 17.21
N VAL A 139 -14.65 6.25 17.87
CA VAL A 139 -13.61 5.57 18.63
C VAL A 139 -14.12 5.10 20.00
N ASN A 140 -15.12 5.77 20.57
CA ASN A 140 -15.73 5.43 21.84
C ASN A 140 -17.15 4.90 21.56
N SER A 141 -17.47 3.62 21.84
CA SER A 141 -18.72 2.91 21.46
C SER A 141 -20.09 3.52 21.87
N LYS A 142 -20.19 4.83 22.15
CA LYS A 142 -21.39 5.62 22.44
C LYS A 142 -22.10 6.20 21.21
N SER A 143 -21.75 5.77 19.99
CA SER A 143 -22.25 6.35 18.72
C SER A 143 -23.75 6.14 18.42
N LYS A 144 -24.58 5.83 19.42
CA LYS A 144 -26.04 5.64 19.29
C LYS A 144 -26.88 6.72 19.98
N ASP A 145 -26.26 7.60 20.76
CA ASP A 145 -27.00 8.62 21.50
C ASP A 145 -27.27 9.87 20.65
N LEU A 146 -28.42 10.52 20.92
CA LEU A 146 -28.84 11.75 20.24
C LEU A 146 -27.91 12.92 20.61
N TYR A 147 -27.47 13.68 19.61
CA TYR A 147 -26.71 14.92 19.84
C TYR A 147 -27.64 16.07 20.24
N HIS A 148 -27.29 16.81 21.30
CA HIS A 148 -27.95 18.05 21.69
C HIS A 148 -26.96 18.99 22.38
N GLU A 149 -27.12 20.30 22.17
CA GLU A 149 -26.27 21.34 22.76
C GLU A 149 -27.14 22.55 23.15
N ALA A 150 -26.96 23.07 24.36
CA ALA A 150 -27.64 24.29 24.81
C ALA A 150 -26.87 25.54 24.37
N ARG A 151 -27.58 26.55 23.88
CA ARG A 151 -27.02 27.82 23.38
C ARG A 151 -27.80 29.01 23.94
N ASP A 152 -27.08 29.94 24.56
CA ASP A 152 -27.67 31.14 25.17
C ASP A 152 -27.98 32.24 24.14
N TYR A 153 -27.20 32.30 23.05
CA TYR A 153 -27.29 33.34 22.03
C TYR A 153 -27.43 32.70 20.64
N ALA A 154 -28.68 32.56 20.18
CA ALA A 154 -29.00 32.11 18.84
C ALA A 154 -30.09 33.00 18.24
N CYS A 155 -30.00 33.25 16.93
CA CYS A 155 -31.01 33.97 16.17
C CYS A 155 -31.64 33.01 15.15
N ILE A 156 -32.96 33.03 14.99
CA ILE A 156 -33.69 32.19 14.04
C ILE A 156 -34.55 33.10 13.18
N ILE A 157 -34.49 32.89 11.86
CA ILE A 157 -35.31 33.62 10.88
C ILE A 157 -36.23 32.66 10.12
N PHE A 158 -37.44 33.13 9.85
CA PHE A 158 -38.42 32.49 8.98
C PHE A 158 -38.73 33.45 7.85
N ILE A 159 -38.45 33.02 6.61
CA ILE A 159 -38.71 33.81 5.41
C ILE A 159 -39.74 33.03 4.61
N THR A 160 -40.95 33.57 4.47
CA THR A 160 -42.05 32.90 3.78
C THR A 160 -42.47 33.71 2.56
N ILE A 161 -42.52 33.05 1.40
CA ILE A 161 -43.09 33.66 0.20
C ILE A 161 -44.62 33.63 0.32
N THR A 162 -45.23 34.82 0.37
CA THR A 162 -46.68 35.00 0.43
C THR A 162 -47.32 34.83 -0.94
N ASP A 163 -48.61 34.51 -0.97
CA ASP A 163 -49.44 34.38 -2.19
C ASP A 163 -48.97 33.35 -3.24
N PHE A 164 -47.96 32.52 -2.93
CA PHE A 164 -47.49 31.46 -3.83
C PHE A 164 -48.62 30.48 -4.21
N SER A 165 -49.53 30.17 -3.29
CA SER A 165 -50.67 29.29 -3.54
C SER A 165 -51.69 29.82 -4.54
N LYS A 166 -51.75 31.15 -4.75
CA LYS A 166 -52.62 31.75 -5.77
C LYS A 166 -51.96 31.76 -7.15
N PHE A 167 -50.63 31.79 -7.17
CA PHE A 167 -49.82 31.75 -8.38
C PHE A 167 -49.62 30.30 -8.88
N TYR A 168 -49.63 29.33 -7.96
CA TYR A 168 -49.58 27.91 -8.26
C TYR A 168 -50.92 27.42 -8.83
N MET A 169 -50.98 27.24 -10.16
CA MET A 169 -52.13 26.63 -10.85
C MET A 169 -51.69 25.35 -11.57
N GLU A 170 -52.19 24.21 -11.11
CA GLU A 170 -52.08 22.91 -11.76
C GLU A 170 -53.10 22.82 -12.91
N LEU A 171 -52.76 23.37 -14.08
CA LEU A 171 -53.48 23.13 -15.32
C LEU A 171 -52.58 22.38 -16.31
N ASP A 172 -53.16 21.49 -17.12
CA ASP A 172 -52.47 20.80 -18.22
C ASP A 172 -51.81 21.77 -19.21
N ALA A 173 -52.37 22.99 -19.35
CA ALA A 173 -51.80 24.06 -20.17
C ALA A 173 -50.56 24.74 -19.55
N ASN A 174 -50.28 24.50 -18.27
CA ASN A 174 -49.18 25.12 -17.50
C ASN A 174 -48.18 24.05 -16.98
N ASN A 175 -48.03 22.94 -17.71
CA ASN A 175 -47.18 21.81 -17.33
C ASN A 175 -47.41 21.38 -15.86
N GLU A 176 -48.66 21.26 -15.42
CA GLU A 176 -49.01 20.80 -14.06
C GLU A 176 -48.39 21.65 -12.92
N GLY A 177 -48.10 22.93 -13.17
CA GLY A 177 -47.52 23.83 -12.16
C GLY A 177 -46.01 23.62 -11.91
N VAL A 178 -45.34 22.79 -12.72
CA VAL A 178 -43.90 22.51 -12.63
C VAL A 178 -43.05 23.77 -12.76
N GLU A 179 -43.44 24.71 -13.62
CA GLU A 179 -42.71 25.97 -13.79
C GLU A 179 -42.74 26.86 -12.54
N CYS A 180 -43.81 26.81 -11.74
CA CYS A 180 -43.88 27.54 -10.46
C CYS A 180 -42.92 26.93 -9.43
N LEU A 181 -42.77 25.60 -9.43
CA LEU A 181 -41.79 24.91 -8.60
C LEU A 181 -40.35 25.18 -9.06
N ARG A 182 -40.12 25.29 -10.38
CA ARG A 182 -38.82 25.68 -10.93
C ARG A 182 -38.42 27.08 -10.47
N LEU A 183 -39.34 28.04 -10.53
CA LEU A 183 -39.11 29.40 -10.01
C LEU A 183 -38.84 29.38 -8.50
N LEU A 184 -39.59 28.59 -7.73
CA LEU A 184 -39.34 28.47 -6.29
C LEU A 184 -37.94 27.90 -6.00
N ASN A 185 -37.53 26.86 -6.73
CA ASN A 185 -36.18 26.30 -6.61
C ASN A 185 -35.09 27.28 -7.01
N GLU A 186 -35.34 28.13 -8.01
CA GLU A 186 -34.42 29.20 -8.42
C GLU A 186 -34.24 30.22 -7.29
N ILE A 187 -35.35 30.69 -6.68
CA ILE A 187 -35.30 31.59 -5.52
C ILE A 187 -34.57 30.95 -4.32
N ILE A 188 -34.81 29.66 -4.06
CA ILE A 188 -34.12 28.94 -2.98
C ILE A 188 -32.62 28.82 -3.29
N SER A 189 -32.25 28.54 -4.55
CA SER A 189 -30.86 28.47 -4.98
C SER A 189 -30.16 29.82 -4.80
N ASP A 190 -30.82 30.93 -5.14
CA ASP A 190 -30.27 32.28 -4.94
C ASP A 190 -30.03 32.59 -3.46
N PHE A 191 -30.92 32.13 -2.56
CA PHE A 191 -30.69 32.24 -1.12
C PHE A 191 -29.53 31.37 -0.63
N ASP A 192 -29.39 30.15 -1.15
CA ASP A 192 -28.29 29.25 -0.81
C ASP A 192 -26.94 29.84 -1.30
N ASP A 193 -26.88 30.39 -2.50
CA ASP A 193 -25.70 31.08 -3.05
C ASP A 193 -25.35 32.37 -2.27
N LEU A 194 -26.36 33.05 -1.72
CA LEU A 194 -26.13 34.21 -0.85
C LEU A 194 -25.47 33.78 0.47
N LEU A 195 -25.90 32.66 1.07
CA LEU A 195 -25.33 32.15 2.32
C LEU A 195 -23.91 31.60 2.15
N ASP A 196 -23.53 31.15 0.95
CA ASP A 196 -22.18 30.62 0.69
C ASP A 196 -21.09 31.72 0.65
N ARG A 197 -21.48 33.00 0.65
CA ARG A 197 -20.54 34.12 0.72
C ARG A 197 -19.85 34.15 2.10
N ASP A 198 -18.56 34.52 2.10
CA ASP A 198 -17.75 34.57 3.31
C ASP A 198 -18.32 35.48 4.41
N GLU A 199 -19.07 36.52 4.05
CA GLU A 199 -19.73 37.44 4.99
C GLU A 199 -20.89 36.81 5.77
N PHE A 200 -21.53 35.78 5.21
CA PHE A 200 -22.72 35.12 5.78
C PHE A 200 -22.46 33.71 6.28
N LYS A 201 -21.18 33.29 6.35
CA LYS A 201 -20.76 31.96 6.79
C LYS A 201 -21.17 31.60 8.22
N CYS A 202 -21.53 32.60 9.02
CA CYS A 202 -22.05 32.44 10.38
C CYS A 202 -23.56 32.14 10.43
N ILE A 203 -24.25 32.13 9.29
CA ILE A 203 -25.67 31.82 9.13
C ILE A 203 -25.78 30.45 8.47
N GLU A 204 -26.58 29.57 9.09
CA GLU A 204 -26.75 28.19 8.65
C GLU A 204 -28.23 27.93 8.33
N LYS A 205 -28.48 27.37 7.14
CA LYS A 205 -29.81 26.92 6.73
C LYS A 205 -30.23 25.72 7.57
N ILE A 206 -31.41 25.80 8.19
CA ILE A 206 -31.98 24.68 8.94
C ILE A 206 -32.75 23.76 7.98
N LYS A 207 -33.69 24.34 7.23
CA LYS A 207 -34.53 23.61 6.26
C LYS A 207 -35.35 24.56 5.41
N THR A 208 -35.85 24.02 4.31
CA THR A 208 -36.97 24.61 3.57
C THR A 208 -38.21 23.77 3.80
N ILE A 209 -39.34 24.41 4.10
CA ILE A 209 -40.65 23.75 4.16
C ILE A 209 -41.59 24.49 3.22
N SER A 210 -42.00 23.83 2.13
CA SER A 210 -42.87 24.44 1.12
C SER A 210 -42.29 25.78 0.64
N THR A 211 -42.93 26.90 0.94
CA THR A 211 -42.50 28.26 0.56
C THR A 211 -41.73 29.00 1.65
N THR A 212 -41.43 28.33 2.76
CA THR A 212 -40.75 28.91 3.93
C THR A 212 -39.30 28.44 4.02
N TYR A 213 -38.37 29.37 3.99
CA TYR A 213 -36.95 29.19 4.22
C TYR A 213 -36.62 29.47 5.69
N MET A 214 -35.94 28.54 6.35
CA MET A 214 -35.53 28.65 7.75
C MET A 214 -34.02 28.66 7.85
N ALA A 215 -33.48 29.67 8.52
CA ALA A 215 -32.05 29.79 8.80
C ALA A 215 -31.83 30.26 10.24
N ALA A 216 -30.63 30.01 10.75
CA ALA A 216 -30.24 30.43 12.09
C ALA A 216 -28.79 30.90 12.12
N SER A 217 -28.49 31.78 13.07
CA SER A 217 -27.13 32.24 13.37
C SER A 217 -26.81 32.01 14.84
N GLY A 218 -25.52 31.92 15.17
CA GLY A 218 -25.04 31.61 16.52
C GLY A 218 -24.98 30.11 16.86
N LEU A 219 -25.27 29.23 15.89
CA LEU A 219 -25.16 27.78 16.03
C LEU A 219 -23.70 27.29 16.08
N TYR A 220 -22.79 27.99 15.38
CA TYR A 220 -21.37 27.66 15.30
C TYR A 220 -20.50 28.93 15.29
N GLY A 221 -19.25 28.83 15.75
CA GLY A 221 -18.29 29.96 15.84
C GLY A 221 -18.03 30.47 17.27
N LYS A 222 -16.82 31.00 17.51
CA LYS A 222 -16.45 31.63 18.80
C LYS A 222 -17.14 32.98 18.89
N VAL A 223 -18.01 33.16 19.88
CA VAL A 223 -18.61 34.46 20.22
C VAL A 223 -17.48 35.42 20.58
N ARG A 224 -17.14 36.34 19.67
CA ARG A 224 -16.37 37.54 19.98
C ARG A 224 -17.34 38.70 19.95
N GLN A 225 -17.64 39.22 21.14
CA GLN A 225 -18.31 40.50 21.41
C GLN A 225 -19.30 40.95 20.31
N HIS A 226 -20.56 40.55 20.45
CA HIS A 226 -21.74 41.13 19.78
C HIS A 226 -21.76 41.15 18.24
N SER A 227 -20.83 40.48 17.56
CA SER A 227 -20.90 40.26 16.13
C SER A 227 -20.43 38.85 15.80
N HIS A 228 -21.33 38.06 15.21
CA HIS A 228 -20.99 36.77 14.62
C HIS A 228 -20.40 37.05 13.23
N ILE A 229 -19.09 36.84 13.06
CA ILE A 229 -18.42 36.66 11.76
C ILE A 229 -18.00 35.20 11.69
#